data_AF-A0A7W1SX17-F1
#
_entry.id   AF-A0A7W1SX17-F1
#
_cell.length_a   1.000
_cell.length_b   1.000
_cell.length_c   1.000
_cell.angle_alpha   90.00
_cell.angle_beta   90.00
_cell.angle_gamma   90.00
#
_symmetry.space_group_name_H-M   'P 1'
#
loop_
_entity.id
_entity.type
_entity.pdbx_description
1 polymer ?
#
loop_
_entity_poly.entity_id
_entity_poly.type
_entity_poly.pdbx_seq_one_letter_code
_entity_poly.pdbx_strand_id
1 'polypeptide(L)'
;MAAGVVASGALRGVPVALAKTSSVVPSSNDAGTYASRVQTAYNLRVNRAAADQKLPIPPHTTNGDEDRYTDKSASYSKGLKQDGICLVNKNAWISFKTALKSAKMSDWENVIIGGTATLNGPQGAYAYDLEAADSVQYVNAPFGNDPGGLAVVPPFDTVTSSKYGAQLIEMYWASLLRDVDLSSYTNNSTAQAAATELGSLGADYRGPRDASGNVTPNLLFRGTFPGLTIEPYISQFFKGLLSVAGCVRAASALGTRRNDPEL
;
A
#
# COMPACT_ATOMS: atom_id res chain seq x y z
N MET A 1 11.45 -30.92 -68.03
CA MET A 1 12.87 -31.26 -67.90
C MET A 1 13.16 -31.44 -66.42
N ALA A 2 13.85 -32.53 -66.06
CA ALA A 2 14.28 -32.84 -64.70
C ALA A 2 15.65 -32.20 -64.38
N ALA A 3 16.07 -32.37 -63.12
CA ALA A 3 17.34 -31.98 -62.46
C ALA A 3 17.33 -30.59 -61.82
N GLY A 4 17.69 -30.38 -60.54
CA GLY A 4 18.41 -31.22 -59.57
C GLY A 4 19.60 -30.44 -58.98
N VAL A 5 20.02 -30.79 -57.76
CA VAL A 5 21.27 -30.40 -57.03
C VAL A 5 21.14 -29.12 -56.19
N VAL A 6 21.03 -29.14 -54.85
CA VAL A 6 21.88 -29.63 -53.72
C VAL A 6 23.18 -28.84 -53.55
N ALA A 7 23.30 -28.10 -52.43
CA ALA A 7 24.37 -28.25 -51.43
C ALA A 7 24.55 -26.96 -50.61
N SER A 8 24.38 -27.05 -49.29
CA SER A 8 25.06 -26.15 -48.36
C SER A 8 25.60 -27.01 -47.23
N GLY A 9 26.90 -27.32 -47.31
CA GLY A 9 27.70 -27.66 -46.14
C GLY A 9 28.29 -26.38 -45.54
N ALA A 10 28.88 -26.35 -44.35
CA ALA A 10 28.97 -27.35 -43.30
C ALA A 10 29.40 -26.61 -41.99
N LEU A 11 28.88 -27.11 -40.87
CA LEU A 11 29.50 -27.30 -39.55
C LEU A 11 30.19 -26.14 -38.79
N ARG A 12 29.68 -25.91 -37.57
CA ARG A 12 30.35 -25.86 -36.23
C ARG A 12 29.47 -24.99 -35.30
N GLY A 13 28.97 -25.38 -34.13
CA GLY A 13 28.96 -26.61 -33.36
C GLY A 13 28.20 -26.31 -32.06
N VAL A 14 27.14 -27.05 -31.77
CA VAL A 14 26.55 -27.15 -30.42
C VAL A 14 26.46 -28.65 -30.13
N PRO A 15 27.04 -29.16 -29.04
CA PRO A 15 26.93 -30.57 -28.74
C PRO A 15 25.47 -30.88 -28.40
N VAL A 16 24.79 -31.59 -29.30
CA VAL A 16 23.61 -32.38 -28.98
C VAL A 16 24.10 -33.56 -28.14
N ALA A 17 24.36 -33.30 -26.86
CA ALA A 17 24.34 -34.35 -25.87
C ALA A 17 22.87 -34.74 -25.70
N LEU A 18 22.50 -35.72 -26.51
CA LEU A 18 21.29 -36.52 -26.42
C LEU A 18 21.08 -36.89 -24.95
N ALA A 19 20.20 -36.16 -24.26
CA ALA A 19 19.72 -36.58 -22.96
C ALA A 19 19.00 -37.90 -23.21
N LYS A 20 19.69 -39.02 -22.96
CA LYS A 20 19.02 -40.25 -22.61
C LYS A 20 18.17 -39.89 -21.39
N THR A 21 16.90 -39.59 -21.63
CA THR A 21 15.90 -39.74 -20.59
C THR A 21 15.90 -41.23 -20.27
N SER A 22 16.73 -41.62 -19.30
CA SER A 22 16.36 -42.73 -18.45
C SER A 22 14.97 -42.37 -17.96
N SER A 23 13.95 -42.99 -18.55
CA SER A 23 12.63 -43.06 -17.96
C SER A 23 12.83 -43.79 -16.63
N VAL A 24 13.21 -43.02 -15.61
CA VAL A 24 13.01 -43.41 -14.22
C VAL A 24 11.50 -43.44 -14.10
N VAL A 25 10.93 -44.61 -14.40
CA VAL A 25 9.60 -44.96 -13.95
C VAL A 25 9.70 -44.85 -12.42
N PRO A 26 8.97 -43.93 -11.77
CA PRO A 26 8.97 -43.87 -10.32
C PRO A 26 8.66 -45.28 -9.83
N SER A 27 9.48 -45.81 -8.93
CA SER A 27 9.14 -47.10 -8.34
C SER A 27 7.73 -46.99 -7.79
N SER A 28 6.88 -47.99 -7.99
CA SER A 28 5.48 -47.97 -7.51
C SER A 28 5.35 -47.70 -6.01
N ASN A 29 6.44 -47.78 -5.26
CA ASN A 29 6.55 -47.50 -3.83
C ASN A 29 6.76 -46.00 -3.51
N ASP A 30 7.29 -45.21 -4.45
CA ASP A 30 7.44 -43.76 -4.31
C ASP A 30 6.09 -43.05 -4.40
N ALA A 31 5.20 -43.54 -5.27
CA ALA A 31 3.85 -43.01 -5.41
C ALA A 31 3.06 -43.10 -4.08
N GLY A 32 3.20 -44.21 -3.33
CA GLY A 32 2.61 -44.35 -1.99
C GLY A 32 3.24 -43.42 -0.94
N THR A 33 4.55 -43.20 -1.01
CA THR A 33 5.30 -42.32 -0.10
C THR A 33 4.92 -40.84 -0.33
N TYR A 34 4.85 -40.38 -1.57
CA TYR A 34 4.45 -39.01 -1.90
C TYR A 34 2.93 -38.77 -1.81
N ALA A 35 2.09 -39.80 -2.00
CA ALA A 35 0.63 -39.70 -1.84
C ALA A 35 0.25 -39.25 -0.42
N SER A 36 0.94 -39.76 0.60
CA SER A 36 0.73 -39.35 2.01
C SER A 36 1.01 -37.86 2.22
N ARG A 37 2.08 -37.33 1.61
CA ARG A 37 2.45 -35.90 1.67
C ARG A 37 1.42 -35.03 0.95
N VAL A 38 0.96 -35.44 -0.23
CA VAL A 38 -0.07 -34.71 -1.00
C VAL A 38 -1.39 -34.66 -0.23
N GLN A 39 -1.83 -35.78 0.35
CA GLN A 39 -3.03 -35.83 1.18
C GLN A 39 -2.90 -34.95 2.43
N THR A 40 -1.73 -34.96 3.08
CA THR A 40 -1.45 -34.09 4.24
C THR A 40 -1.55 -32.62 3.85
N ALA A 41 -0.95 -32.22 2.72
CA ALA A 41 -1.01 -30.85 2.21
C ALA A 41 -2.45 -30.42 1.88
N TYR A 42 -3.25 -31.31 1.26
CA TYR A 42 -4.66 -31.06 1.01
C TYR A 42 -5.44 -30.83 2.31
N ASN A 43 -5.29 -31.73 3.29
CA ASN A 43 -5.96 -31.61 4.58
C ASN A 43 -5.59 -30.31 5.29
N LEU A 44 -4.31 -29.90 5.26
CA LEU A 44 -3.85 -28.63 5.84
C LEU A 44 -4.53 -27.42 5.19
N ARG A 45 -4.61 -27.40 3.85
CA ARG A 45 -5.25 -26.31 3.11
C ARG A 45 -6.75 -26.24 3.39
N VAL A 46 -7.45 -27.37 3.37
CA VAL A 46 -8.88 -27.44 3.68
C VAL A 46 -9.14 -27.01 5.13
N ASN A 47 -8.36 -27.51 6.08
CA ASN A 47 -8.50 -27.14 7.49
C ASN A 47 -8.23 -25.65 7.71
N ARG A 48 -7.24 -25.08 7.00
CA ARG A 48 -6.94 -23.66 7.08
C ARG A 48 -8.06 -22.80 6.51
N ALA A 49 -8.52 -23.11 5.29
CA ALA A 49 -9.65 -22.43 4.67
C ALA A 49 -10.93 -22.51 5.55
N ALA A 50 -11.19 -23.67 6.16
CA ALA A 50 -12.31 -23.86 7.08
C ALA A 50 -12.14 -23.09 8.41
N ALA A 51 -10.91 -22.81 8.84
CA ALA A 51 -10.64 -21.96 10.00
C ALA A 51 -10.82 -20.48 9.66
N ASP A 52 -10.27 -20.03 8.52
CA ASP A 52 -10.37 -18.64 8.06
C ASP A 52 -11.84 -18.27 7.74
N GLN A 53 -12.64 -19.18 7.17
CA GLN A 53 -14.08 -19.00 6.95
C GLN A 53 -14.88 -18.71 8.24
N LYS A 54 -14.42 -19.20 9.41
CA LYS A 54 -15.09 -19.00 10.70
C LYS A 54 -14.77 -17.66 11.35
N LEU A 55 -13.78 -16.92 10.83
CA LEU A 55 -13.50 -15.57 11.29
C LEU A 55 -14.69 -14.68 10.91
N PRO A 56 -15.20 -13.84 11.82
CA PRO A 56 -16.33 -13.00 11.49
C PRO A 56 -15.92 -11.93 10.47
N ILE A 57 -16.94 -11.43 9.77
CA ILE A 57 -16.82 -10.23 8.96
C ILE A 57 -17.13 -9.05 9.88
N PRO A 58 -16.16 -8.18 10.17
CA PRO A 58 -16.38 -7.06 11.06
C PRO A 58 -17.04 -5.89 10.30
N PRO A 59 -17.60 -4.90 11.01
CA PRO A 59 -18.34 -3.83 10.35
C PRO A 59 -17.40 -2.86 9.62
N HIS A 60 -17.71 -2.60 8.34
CA HIS A 60 -17.03 -1.61 7.51
C HIS A 60 -17.83 -0.30 7.50
N THR A 61 -17.64 0.53 8.53
CA THR A 61 -18.39 1.78 8.70
C THR A 61 -17.69 2.98 8.07
N THR A 62 -18.47 3.83 7.40
CA THR A 62 -18.00 5.12 6.90
C THR A 62 -18.14 6.21 7.96
N ASN A 63 -17.55 7.38 7.73
CA ASN A 63 -17.74 8.56 8.57
C ASN A 63 -19.02 9.35 8.22
N GLY A 64 -19.79 8.89 7.22
CA GLY A 64 -21.05 9.48 6.77
C GLY A 64 -20.93 10.70 5.85
N ASP A 65 -19.74 11.19 5.54
CA ASP A 65 -19.59 12.43 4.74
C ASP A 65 -20.06 12.25 3.29
N GLU A 66 -19.88 11.06 2.68
CA GLU A 66 -20.38 10.78 1.32
C GLU A 66 -21.90 11.02 1.22
N ASP A 67 -22.67 10.64 2.24
CA ASP A 67 -24.13 10.82 2.26
C ASP A 67 -24.51 12.25 2.64
N ARG A 68 -23.77 12.85 3.59
CA ARG A 68 -24.02 14.20 4.09
C ARG A 68 -23.90 15.26 3.00
N TYR A 69 -22.89 15.15 2.12
CA TYR A 69 -22.64 16.14 1.08
C TYR A 69 -23.22 15.69 -0.25
N THR A 70 -24.28 16.36 -0.70
CA THR A 70 -25.00 16.01 -1.94
C THR A 70 -24.18 16.21 -3.21
N ASP A 71 -23.13 17.02 -3.13
CA ASP A 71 -22.18 17.32 -4.20
C ASP A 71 -20.98 16.35 -4.24
N LYS A 72 -20.87 15.46 -3.24
CA LYS A 72 -19.79 14.46 -3.10
C LYS A 72 -18.39 15.07 -2.97
N SER A 73 -18.31 16.33 -2.53
CA SER A 73 -17.05 17.06 -2.31
C SER A 73 -16.15 16.43 -1.24
N ALA A 74 -16.75 15.73 -0.27
CA ALA A 74 -16.05 15.02 0.81
C ALA A 74 -15.69 13.56 0.45
N SER A 75 -15.59 13.22 -0.83
CA SER A 75 -15.29 11.87 -1.29
C SER A 75 -14.24 11.88 -2.40
N TYR A 76 -13.50 10.77 -2.52
CA TYR A 76 -12.52 10.62 -3.58
C TYR A 76 -13.20 10.60 -4.95
N SER A 77 -12.86 11.57 -5.80
CA SER A 77 -13.35 11.67 -7.18
C SER A 77 -12.25 12.00 -8.19
N LYS A 78 -10.97 11.94 -7.78
CA LYS A 78 -9.83 12.25 -8.66
C LYS A 78 -9.84 11.32 -9.87
N GLY A 79 -9.67 11.89 -11.05
CA GLY A 79 -9.72 11.16 -12.32
C GLY A 79 -11.13 11.12 -12.93
N LEU A 80 -12.20 11.16 -12.13
CA LEU A 80 -13.57 11.29 -12.65
C LEU A 80 -13.77 12.66 -13.30
N LYS A 81 -14.71 12.73 -14.24
CA LYS A 81 -15.13 14.01 -14.81
C LYS A 81 -15.64 14.95 -13.70
N GLN A 82 -15.15 16.19 -13.73
CA GLN A 82 -15.51 17.25 -12.79
C GLN A 82 -16.38 18.29 -13.51
N ASP A 83 -17.34 18.88 -12.81
CA ASP A 83 -18.13 20.03 -13.28
C ASP A 83 -17.53 21.37 -12.80
N GLY A 84 -16.64 21.33 -11.80
CA GLY A 84 -15.96 22.50 -11.26
C GLY A 84 -14.83 22.14 -10.29
N ILE A 85 -14.22 23.15 -9.69
CA ILE A 85 -13.20 22.94 -8.65
C ILE A 85 -13.85 22.20 -7.48
N CYS A 86 -13.31 21.02 -7.15
CA CYS A 86 -13.80 20.14 -6.08
C CYS A 86 -15.27 19.69 -6.25
N LEU A 87 -15.82 19.74 -7.46
CA LEU A 87 -17.21 19.37 -7.75
C LEU A 87 -17.26 18.28 -8.83
N VAL A 88 -17.51 17.05 -8.41
CA VAL A 88 -17.60 15.91 -9.32
C VAL A 88 -18.87 15.97 -10.15
N ASN A 89 -18.77 15.58 -11.43
CA ASN A 89 -19.95 15.39 -12.27
C ASN A 89 -20.79 14.23 -11.71
N LYS A 90 -22.09 14.46 -11.44
CA LYS A 90 -22.96 13.46 -10.81
C LYS A 90 -23.12 12.17 -11.65
N ASN A 91 -23.12 12.26 -12.97
CA ASN A 91 -23.19 11.07 -13.83
C ASN A 91 -21.89 10.27 -13.76
N ALA A 92 -20.73 10.94 -13.70
CA ALA A 92 -19.46 10.28 -13.49
C ALA A 92 -19.39 9.58 -12.13
N TRP A 93 -19.88 10.24 -11.08
CA TRP A 93 -20.03 9.63 -9.76
C TRP A 93 -20.90 8.36 -9.80
N ILE A 94 -22.06 8.41 -10.44
CA ILE A 94 -22.97 7.26 -10.58
C ILE A 94 -22.30 6.11 -11.36
N SER A 95 -21.56 6.41 -12.44
CA SER A 95 -20.82 5.38 -13.19
C SER A 95 -19.77 4.69 -12.32
N PHE A 96 -19.04 5.45 -11.50
CA PHE A 96 -18.04 4.94 -10.57
C PHE A 96 -18.65 4.08 -9.46
N LYS A 97 -19.74 4.52 -8.84
CA LYS A 97 -20.46 3.72 -7.82
C LYS A 97 -21.08 2.46 -8.41
N THR A 98 -21.52 2.51 -9.67
CA THR A 98 -22.01 1.31 -10.40
C THR A 98 -20.89 0.29 -10.55
N ALA A 99 -19.72 0.70 -11.03
CA ALA A 99 -18.56 -0.18 -11.18
C ALA A 99 -18.10 -0.79 -9.84
N LEU A 100 -18.08 0.03 -8.78
CA LEU A 100 -17.78 -0.45 -7.41
C LEU A 100 -18.77 -1.50 -6.91
N LYS A 101 -20.05 -1.35 -7.23
CA LYS A 101 -21.09 -2.28 -6.77
C LYS A 101 -21.12 -3.58 -7.59
N SER A 102 -20.86 -3.51 -8.89
CA SER A 102 -20.96 -4.67 -9.76
C SER A 102 -19.70 -5.52 -9.81
N ALA A 103 -18.53 -4.93 -9.51
CA ALA A 103 -17.22 -5.53 -9.67
C ALA A 103 -16.93 -6.04 -11.10
N LYS A 104 -17.70 -5.63 -12.11
CA LYS A 104 -17.53 -6.08 -13.49
C LYS A 104 -16.53 -5.19 -14.22
N MET A 105 -15.57 -5.83 -14.90
CA MET A 105 -14.62 -5.12 -15.75
C MET A 105 -15.32 -4.22 -16.78
N SER A 106 -16.44 -4.69 -17.37
CA SER A 106 -17.22 -3.88 -18.32
C SER A 106 -17.75 -2.58 -17.73
N ASP A 107 -18.10 -2.55 -16.44
CA ASP A 107 -18.60 -1.34 -15.80
C ASP A 107 -17.44 -0.41 -15.42
N TRP A 108 -16.28 -0.96 -15.08
CA TRP A 108 -15.04 -0.20 -14.89
C TRP A 108 -14.59 0.53 -16.16
N GLU A 109 -14.65 -0.14 -17.30
CA GLU A 109 -14.33 0.47 -18.61
C GLU A 109 -15.34 1.56 -19.02
N ASN A 110 -16.53 1.57 -18.44
CA ASN A 110 -17.57 2.56 -18.70
C ASN A 110 -17.58 3.73 -17.68
N VAL A 111 -16.64 3.77 -16.73
CA VAL A 111 -16.54 4.90 -15.79
C VAL A 111 -16.19 6.18 -16.55
N ILE A 112 -16.92 7.26 -16.27
CA ILE A 112 -16.73 8.54 -16.96
C ILE A 112 -15.52 9.28 -16.35
N ILE A 113 -14.40 9.25 -17.06
CA ILE A 113 -13.13 9.90 -16.70
C ILE A 113 -13.07 11.34 -17.24
N GLY A 114 -12.39 12.23 -16.53
CA GLY A 114 -12.27 13.66 -16.85
C GLY A 114 -11.04 14.04 -17.68
N GLY A 115 -10.14 13.10 -17.94
CA GLY A 115 -8.88 13.31 -18.65
C GLY A 115 -8.25 12.00 -19.11
N THR A 116 -6.93 11.99 -19.30
CA THR A 116 -6.18 10.81 -19.78
C THR A 116 -5.64 9.92 -18.66
N ALA A 117 -5.74 10.37 -17.41
CA ALA A 117 -5.31 9.59 -16.25
C ALA A 117 -6.25 8.40 -16.01
N THR A 118 -5.69 7.25 -15.70
CA THR A 118 -6.44 6.03 -15.38
C THR A 118 -6.69 5.90 -13.89
N LEU A 119 -7.69 5.07 -13.54
CA LEU A 119 -7.90 4.65 -12.15
C LEU A 119 -6.87 3.57 -11.78
N ASN A 120 -6.18 3.75 -10.65
CA ASN A 120 -5.09 2.86 -10.26
C ASN A 120 -5.61 1.62 -9.52
N GLY A 121 -5.82 0.52 -10.26
CA GLY A 121 -6.13 -0.79 -9.70
C GLY A 121 -7.40 -0.87 -8.84
N PRO A 122 -8.53 -0.22 -9.19
CA PRO A 122 -9.70 -0.20 -8.32
C PRO A 122 -10.35 -1.59 -8.12
N GLN A 123 -10.00 -2.57 -8.96
CA GLN A 123 -10.49 -3.94 -8.88
C GLN A 123 -9.71 -4.84 -7.91
N GLY A 124 -8.62 -4.34 -7.31
CA GLY A 124 -7.79 -5.15 -6.41
C GLY A 124 -8.55 -5.72 -5.21
N ALA A 125 -9.62 -5.05 -4.78
CA ALA A 125 -10.45 -5.49 -3.65
C ALA A 125 -11.40 -6.67 -3.94
N TYR A 126 -11.53 -7.13 -5.20
CA TYR A 126 -12.43 -8.23 -5.56
C TYR A 126 -11.72 -9.56 -5.80
N ALA A 127 -10.40 -9.60 -5.61
CA ALA A 127 -9.63 -10.83 -5.72
C ALA A 127 -9.81 -11.71 -4.48
N TYR A 128 -9.91 -13.02 -4.67
CA TYR A 128 -9.87 -13.98 -3.57
C TYR A 128 -8.44 -14.44 -3.33
N ASP A 129 -7.92 -14.15 -2.14
CA ASP A 129 -6.66 -14.71 -1.68
C ASP A 129 -6.86 -16.17 -1.26
N LEU A 130 -5.97 -17.05 -1.71
CA LEU A 130 -6.02 -18.49 -1.39
C LEU A 130 -5.35 -18.82 -0.05
N GLU A 131 -4.81 -17.81 0.62
CA GLU A 131 -4.10 -17.90 1.88
C GLU A 131 -4.61 -16.80 2.82
N ALA A 132 -4.63 -17.10 4.12
CA ALA A 132 -5.16 -16.21 5.15
C ALA A 132 -6.66 -15.89 4.99
N ALA A 133 -7.13 -14.92 5.79
CA ALA A 133 -8.53 -14.49 5.74
C ALA A 133 -8.80 -13.67 4.47
N ASP A 134 -10.06 -13.59 4.05
CA ASP A 134 -10.45 -12.71 2.94
C ASP A 134 -10.24 -11.24 3.30
N SER A 135 -9.94 -10.40 2.31
CA SER A 135 -9.76 -8.95 2.47
C SER A 135 -10.87 -8.28 3.29
N VAL A 136 -12.14 -8.72 3.15
CA VAL A 136 -13.28 -8.15 3.89
C VAL A 136 -13.34 -8.58 5.36
N GLN A 137 -12.60 -9.63 5.74
CA GLN A 137 -12.49 -10.09 7.13
C GLN A 137 -11.45 -9.29 7.92
N TYR A 138 -10.65 -8.45 7.25
CA TYR A 138 -9.80 -7.43 7.87
C TYR A 138 -10.54 -6.09 7.94
N VAL A 139 -10.36 -5.30 9.01
CA VAL A 139 -11.25 -4.15 9.29
C VAL A 139 -10.66 -2.95 10.02
N ASN A 140 -11.49 -1.91 9.87
CA ASN A 140 -11.70 -0.69 10.64
C ASN A 140 -12.36 -0.82 12.06
N ALA A 141 -12.49 -2.01 12.69
CA ALA A 141 -13.30 -2.17 13.93
C ALA A 141 -12.94 -3.41 14.76
N PRO A 142 -13.18 -3.44 16.10
CA PRO A 142 -12.60 -4.46 16.98
C PRO A 142 -13.20 -5.86 16.76
N PHE A 143 -12.32 -6.87 16.65
CA PHE A 143 -12.68 -8.27 16.87
C PHE A 143 -12.29 -8.66 18.30
N GLY A 144 -13.27 -9.04 19.12
CA GLY A 144 -13.08 -9.35 20.54
C GLY A 144 -12.24 -10.60 20.85
N ASN A 145 -11.79 -11.34 19.84
CA ASN A 145 -11.03 -12.58 20.01
C ASN A 145 -9.72 -12.63 19.18
N ASP A 146 -9.15 -11.49 18.77
CA ASP A 146 -7.78 -11.48 18.21
C ASP A 146 -6.76 -11.56 19.38
N PRO A 147 -5.99 -12.65 19.51
CA PRO A 147 -4.98 -12.78 20.57
C PRO A 147 -3.82 -11.77 20.46
N GLY A 148 -3.77 -10.92 19.42
CA GLY A 148 -2.78 -9.87 19.20
C GLY A 148 -3.28 -8.42 19.18
N GLY A 149 -4.60 -8.18 19.29
CA GLY A 149 -5.22 -6.88 19.59
C GLY A 149 -4.65 -5.65 18.85
N LEU A 150 -4.36 -5.74 17.55
CA LEU A 150 -3.90 -4.56 16.80
C LEU A 150 -5.05 -3.64 16.41
N ALA A 151 -4.75 -2.34 16.48
CA ALA A 151 -5.71 -1.25 16.46
C ALA A 151 -6.54 -1.19 15.17
N VAL A 152 -7.86 -1.19 15.41
CA VAL A 152 -8.90 -0.42 14.72
C VAL A 152 -8.31 0.70 13.85
N VAL A 153 -8.54 0.66 12.55
CA VAL A 153 -8.55 1.90 11.76
C VAL A 153 -9.95 2.49 11.96
N PRO A 154 -10.19 3.55 12.74
CA PRO A 154 -11.55 4.06 12.93
C PRO A 154 -12.09 4.65 11.61
N PRO A 155 -13.41 4.88 11.47
CA PRO A 155 -13.91 5.78 10.44
C PRO A 155 -13.10 7.07 10.46
N PHE A 156 -12.70 7.53 9.28
CA PHE A 156 -11.83 8.70 9.18
C PHE A 156 -12.53 9.94 9.76
N ASP A 157 -11.73 10.89 10.25
CA ASP A 157 -12.26 12.14 10.78
C ASP A 157 -13.09 12.86 9.69
N THR A 158 -14.24 13.42 10.07
CA THR A 158 -15.10 14.13 9.10
C THR A 158 -14.44 15.40 8.63
N VAL A 159 -14.75 15.85 7.42
CA VAL A 159 -14.11 17.03 6.80
C VAL A 159 -14.33 18.33 7.59
N THR A 160 -15.35 18.39 8.45
CA THR A 160 -15.64 19.54 9.33
C THR A 160 -15.12 19.37 10.76
N SER A 161 -14.46 18.26 11.07
CA SER A 161 -13.93 18.02 12.42
C SER A 161 -12.63 18.79 12.65
N SER A 162 -12.42 19.22 13.90
CA SER A 162 -11.15 19.83 14.32
C SER A 162 -9.96 18.88 14.16
N LYS A 163 -10.19 17.57 14.34
CA LYS A 163 -9.20 16.50 14.11
C LYS A 163 -8.74 16.40 12.66
N TYR A 164 -9.65 16.55 11.70
CA TYR A 164 -9.28 16.64 10.28
C TYR A 164 -8.48 17.93 10.03
N GLY A 165 -8.91 19.05 10.61
CA GLY A 165 -8.15 20.31 10.58
C GLY A 165 -6.73 20.18 11.12
N ALA A 166 -6.53 19.48 12.24
CA ALA A 166 -5.22 19.24 12.83
C ALA A 166 -4.28 18.45 11.90
N GLN A 167 -4.81 17.42 11.22
CA GLN A 167 -4.06 16.66 10.22
C GLN A 167 -3.65 17.53 9.01
N LEU A 168 -4.54 18.42 8.56
CA LEU A 168 -4.21 19.37 7.49
C LEU A 168 -3.11 20.34 7.94
N ILE A 169 -3.22 20.92 9.15
CA ILE A 169 -2.21 21.83 9.71
C ILE A 169 -0.84 21.13 9.78
N GLU A 170 -0.77 19.90 10.26
CA GLU A 170 0.47 19.11 10.29
C GLU A 170 1.05 18.92 8.87
N MET A 171 0.20 18.58 7.89
CA MET A 171 0.63 18.41 6.50
C MET A 171 1.13 19.71 5.87
N TYR A 172 0.52 20.85 6.20
CA TYR A 172 1.00 22.17 5.77
C TYR A 172 2.33 22.52 6.43
N TRP A 173 2.52 22.27 7.73
CA TRP A 173 3.82 22.46 8.37
C TRP A 173 4.91 21.57 7.78
N ALA A 174 4.60 20.30 7.52
CA ALA A 174 5.50 19.38 6.82
C ALA A 174 5.86 19.91 5.44
N SER A 175 4.95 20.60 4.76
CA SER A 175 5.21 21.23 3.46
C SER A 175 6.20 22.40 3.53
N LEU A 176 6.16 23.18 4.60
CA LEU A 176 7.04 24.33 4.83
C LEU A 176 8.44 23.91 5.28
N LEU A 177 8.56 22.73 5.89
CA LEU A 177 9.82 22.21 6.42
C LEU A 177 10.51 21.19 5.50
N ARG A 178 10.00 20.97 4.27
CA ARG A 178 10.53 19.95 3.33
C ARG A 178 12.03 20.08 3.07
N ASP A 179 12.54 21.31 3.05
CA ASP A 179 13.93 21.62 2.68
C ASP A 179 14.81 21.96 3.90
N VAL A 180 14.27 21.82 5.12
CA VAL A 180 15.02 21.99 6.37
C VAL A 180 15.66 20.66 6.74
N ASP A 181 16.96 20.64 7.01
CA ASP A 181 17.62 19.44 7.52
C ASP A 181 17.00 19.01 8.85
N LEU A 182 16.55 17.75 8.91
CA LEU A 182 16.01 17.10 10.10
C LEU A 182 16.95 17.25 11.31
N SER A 183 18.27 17.24 11.11
CA SER A 183 19.25 17.43 12.19
C SER A 183 19.20 18.83 12.83
N SER A 184 18.66 19.80 12.10
CA SER A 184 18.61 21.21 12.49
C SER A 184 17.26 21.62 13.09
N TYR A 185 16.27 20.72 13.18
CA TYR A 185 14.91 21.05 13.63
C TYR A 185 14.87 21.71 15.01
N THR A 186 15.69 21.25 15.98
CA THR A 186 15.74 21.86 17.33
C THR A 186 16.05 23.36 17.28
N ASN A 187 16.91 23.79 16.35
CA ASN A 187 17.41 25.17 16.24
C ASN A 187 16.74 25.98 15.12
N ASN A 188 15.77 25.40 14.40
CA ASN A 188 15.09 26.07 13.29
C ASN A 188 13.82 26.78 13.79
N SER A 189 13.69 28.08 13.53
CA SER A 189 12.55 28.88 13.99
C SER A 189 11.22 28.43 13.40
N THR A 190 11.17 27.98 12.14
CA THR A 190 9.97 27.44 11.51
C THR A 190 9.53 26.13 12.17
N ALA A 191 10.48 25.25 12.52
CA ALA A 191 10.18 24.01 13.25
C ALA A 191 9.69 24.30 14.68
N GLN A 192 10.27 25.29 15.36
CA GLN A 192 9.78 25.74 16.67
C GLN A 192 8.35 26.30 16.59
N ALA A 193 8.04 27.08 15.56
CA ALA A 193 6.70 27.58 15.30
C ALA A 193 5.70 26.44 15.04
N ALA A 194 6.08 25.47 14.19
CA ALA A 194 5.28 24.28 13.92
C ALA A 194 4.96 23.47 15.20
N ALA A 195 5.98 23.21 16.02
CA ALA A 195 5.81 22.50 17.28
C ALA A 195 4.88 23.25 18.25
N THR A 196 4.99 24.57 18.30
CA THR A 196 4.12 25.42 19.12
C THR A 196 2.66 25.35 18.66
N GLU A 197 2.40 25.54 17.36
CA GLU A 197 1.04 25.51 16.84
C GLU A 197 0.41 24.12 16.98
N LEU A 198 1.11 23.04 16.60
CA LEU A 198 0.62 21.67 16.76
C LEU A 198 0.39 21.32 18.23
N GLY A 199 1.24 21.83 19.13
CA GLY A 199 1.05 21.72 20.57
C GLY A 199 -0.26 22.37 21.04
N SER A 200 -0.60 23.53 20.48
CA SER A 200 -1.82 24.30 20.82
C SER A 200 -3.13 23.64 20.40
N LEU A 201 -3.09 22.69 19.45
CA LEU A 201 -4.25 21.91 19.01
C LEU A 201 -4.72 20.87 20.05
N GLY A 202 -4.00 20.71 21.15
CA GLY A 202 -4.40 19.85 22.26
C GLY A 202 -4.61 18.39 21.83
N ALA A 203 -5.74 17.80 22.24
CA ALA A 203 -6.05 16.40 21.97
C ALA A 203 -6.36 16.09 20.48
N ASP A 204 -6.58 17.11 19.65
CA ASP A 204 -6.85 16.92 18.23
C ASP A 204 -5.58 16.61 17.43
N TYR A 205 -4.40 17.06 17.90
CA TYR A 205 -3.11 16.60 17.40
C TYR A 205 -2.73 15.26 18.05
N ARG A 206 -2.68 14.21 17.23
CA ARG A 206 -2.42 12.82 17.64
C ARG A 206 -0.95 12.39 17.51
N GLY A 207 -0.07 13.30 17.11
CA GLY A 207 1.37 13.03 17.04
C GLY A 207 2.02 12.89 18.41
N PRO A 208 3.28 12.45 18.46
CA PRO A 208 3.97 12.19 19.71
C PRO A 208 4.22 13.46 20.51
N ARG A 209 4.23 13.29 21.84
CA ARG A 209 4.51 14.31 22.84
C ARG A 209 5.63 13.81 23.75
N ASP A 210 6.39 14.74 24.32
CA ASP A 210 7.43 14.40 25.29
C ASP A 210 6.83 13.97 26.63
N ALA A 211 7.69 13.63 27.59
CA ALA A 211 7.26 13.23 28.93
C ALA A 211 6.49 14.32 29.70
N SER A 212 6.60 15.58 29.27
CA SER A 212 5.88 16.73 29.83
C SER A 212 4.60 17.05 29.04
N GLY A 213 4.26 16.27 28.02
CA GLY A 213 3.06 16.46 27.20
C GLY A 213 3.23 17.49 26.07
N ASN A 214 4.44 17.98 25.81
CA ASN A 214 4.70 18.99 24.80
C ASN A 214 5.02 18.39 23.44
N VAL A 215 4.59 19.07 22.39
CA VAL A 215 5.11 18.84 21.03
C VAL A 215 6.41 19.63 20.92
N THR A 216 7.49 18.95 20.58
CA THR A 216 8.82 19.57 20.43
C THR A 216 9.31 19.42 19.00
N PRO A 217 10.25 20.26 18.53
CA PRO A 217 10.78 20.14 17.17
C PRO A 217 11.32 18.74 16.84
N ASN A 218 11.92 18.04 17.82
CA ASN A 218 12.44 16.69 17.61
C ASN A 218 11.35 15.63 17.45
N LEU A 219 10.10 15.94 17.84
CA LEU A 219 8.96 15.04 17.73
C LEU A 219 8.07 15.32 16.50
N LEU A 220 8.34 16.40 15.76
CA LEU A 220 7.57 16.75 14.57
C LEU A 220 7.59 15.62 13.54
N PHE A 221 6.42 15.30 13.00
CA PHE A 221 6.23 14.36 11.88
C PHE A 221 6.69 12.92 12.15
N ARG A 222 6.83 12.55 13.44
CA ARG A 222 7.12 11.17 13.87
C ARG A 222 5.84 10.42 14.23
N GLY A 223 5.91 9.09 14.21
CA GLY A 223 4.84 8.24 14.73
C GLY A 223 4.96 7.97 16.23
N THR A 224 3.93 7.36 16.81
CA THR A 224 3.84 7.02 18.24
C THR A 224 4.26 5.58 18.56
N PHE A 225 4.65 4.80 17.55
CA PHE A 225 5.12 3.42 17.76
C PHE A 225 6.47 3.37 18.48
N PRO A 226 6.77 2.27 19.20
CA PRO A 226 8.05 2.09 19.87
C PRO A 226 9.24 2.31 18.94
N GLY A 227 10.19 3.14 19.38
CA GLY A 227 11.40 3.47 18.63
C GLY A 227 11.28 4.62 17.63
N LEU A 228 10.06 5.08 17.28
CA LEU A 228 9.91 6.17 16.30
C LEU A 228 10.28 7.55 16.84
N THR A 229 10.22 7.74 18.15
CA THR A 229 10.61 8.98 18.85
C THR A 229 12.09 9.00 19.25
N ILE A 230 12.83 7.93 18.95
CA ILE A 230 14.26 7.82 19.23
C ILE A 230 15.05 8.32 18.02
N GLU A 231 16.11 9.10 18.26
CA GLU A 231 17.01 9.55 17.20
C GLU A 231 17.88 8.40 16.64
N PRO A 232 18.32 8.48 15.37
CA PRO A 232 18.07 9.53 14.39
C PRO A 232 16.69 9.40 13.70
N TYR A 233 16.14 10.52 13.23
CA TYR A 233 14.87 10.58 12.50
C TYR A 233 14.75 9.53 11.37
N ILE A 234 15.75 9.45 10.50
CA ILE A 234 15.78 8.50 9.40
C ILE A 234 16.35 7.17 9.88
N SER A 235 15.58 6.10 9.66
CA SER A 235 15.96 4.72 10.00
C SER A 235 17.33 4.32 9.44
N GLN A 236 18.09 3.58 10.24
CA GLN A 236 19.45 3.11 9.88
C GLN A 236 19.46 2.22 8.63
N PHE A 237 18.35 1.55 8.32
CA PHE A 237 18.20 0.76 7.09
C PHE A 237 18.36 1.61 5.81
N PHE A 238 18.15 2.93 5.90
CA PHE A 238 18.34 3.85 4.77
C PHE A 238 19.74 4.48 4.72
N LYS A 239 20.52 4.42 5.80
CA LYS A 239 21.82 5.11 5.93
C LYS A 239 23.04 4.20 5.72
N GLY A 240 22.85 2.87 5.72
CA GLY A 240 23.95 1.90 5.62
C GLY A 240 24.26 1.41 4.20
N LEU A 241 25.47 0.85 4.02
CA LEU A 241 25.80 0.01 2.86
C LEU A 241 25.04 -1.31 2.98
N LEU A 242 24.06 -1.51 2.12
CA LEU A 242 23.41 -2.81 2.00
C LEU A 242 24.28 -3.69 1.09
N SER A 243 24.59 -4.91 1.54
CA SER A 243 25.07 -5.94 0.63
C SER A 243 23.89 -6.36 -0.23
N VAL A 244 23.82 -5.84 -1.45
CA VAL A 244 22.85 -6.32 -2.45
C VAL A 244 23.34 -7.69 -2.91
N ALA A 245 22.46 -8.60 -3.36
CA ALA A 245 22.87 -9.93 -3.80
C ALA A 245 24.00 -9.85 -4.86
N GLY A 246 25.08 -10.62 -4.66
CA GLY A 246 26.36 -10.49 -5.38
C GLY A 246 27.36 -9.59 -4.63
N CYS A 247 28.66 -9.66 -4.92
CA CYS A 247 29.70 -8.87 -4.23
C CYS A 247 29.67 -7.35 -4.53
N VAL A 248 28.49 -6.76 -4.73
CA VAL A 248 28.29 -5.34 -5.02
C VAL A 248 27.77 -4.64 -3.77
N ARG A 249 28.52 -3.63 -3.34
CA ARG A 249 28.11 -2.72 -2.26
C ARG A 249 27.57 -1.45 -2.89
N ALA A 250 26.31 -1.10 -2.60
CA ALA A 250 25.72 0.16 -3.03
C ALA A 250 25.62 1.11 -1.84
N ALA A 251 26.03 2.36 -2.03
CA ALA A 251 25.67 3.44 -1.13
C ALA A 251 24.23 3.89 -1.43
N SER A 252 23.44 4.14 -0.38
CA SER A 252 22.10 4.70 -0.51
C SER A 252 22.18 6.20 -0.81
N ALA A 253 22.39 6.53 -2.09
CA ALA A 253 22.35 7.89 -2.61
C ALA A 253 21.36 7.94 -3.78
N LEU A 254 20.21 8.60 -3.55
CA LEU A 254 19.15 8.75 -4.55
C LEU A 254 19.27 10.12 -5.24
N GLY A 255 18.89 10.19 -6.51
CA GLY A 255 18.69 11.48 -7.17
C GLY A 255 17.50 12.19 -6.53
N THR A 256 17.77 13.14 -5.64
CA THR A 256 16.75 14.01 -5.04
C THR A 256 16.50 15.22 -5.93
N ARG A 257 15.36 15.91 -5.74
CA ARG A 257 15.14 17.20 -6.41
C ARG A 257 16.30 18.13 -6.03
N ARG A 258 16.89 18.79 -7.02
CA ARG A 258 17.87 19.85 -6.77
C ARG A 258 17.12 21.05 -6.20
N ASN A 259 17.71 21.70 -5.20
CA ASN A 259 17.33 23.05 -4.84
C ASN A 259 17.82 23.96 -5.99
N ASP A 260 17.03 24.10 -7.04
CA ASP A 260 17.22 25.16 -8.01
C ASP A 260 16.68 26.45 -7.35
N PRO A 261 17.54 27.45 -7.04
CA PRO A 261 17.13 28.65 -6.32
C PRO A 261 16.33 29.66 -7.17
N GLU A 262 15.79 29.24 -8.32
CA GLU A 262 15.01 30.09 -9.23
C GLU A 262 13.59 29.55 -9.42
N LEU A 263 12.74 29.74 -8.39
CA LEU A 263 11.29 29.93 -8.49
C LEU A 263 10.82 30.83 -7.35
#